data_AF-A0A2N9N555-F1
#
_entry.id   AF-A0A2N9N555-F1
#
_cell.length_a   1.000
_cell.length_b   1.000
_cell.length_c   1.000
_cell.angle_alpha   90.00
_cell.angle_beta   90.00
_cell.angle_gamma   90.00
#
_symmetry.space_group_name_H-M   'P 1'
#
loop_
_entity.id
_entity.type
_entity.pdbx_description
1 polymer ?
#
loop_
_entity_poly.entity_id
_entity_poly.type
_entity_poly.pdbx_seq_one_letter_code
_entity_poly.pdbx_strand_id
1 'polypeptide(L)'
;MDVYLVPANQGGGGGGAGRGRGAAPTDGAPATPPAGAGRGRGGGGGNRSVVGRHFTMANLACYPALNVVNGFTETGTPLNITFYARPFGEAELLAFGKAYQDASGFHLKHPTLLA
;
A
#
# COMPACT_ATOMS: atom_id res chain seq x y z
N MET A 1 22.63 -1.34 7.41
CA MET A 1 21.61 -0.95 6.41
C MET A 1 20.28 -1.11 7.10
N ASP A 2 19.65 -0.01 7.51
CA ASP A 2 18.44 -0.06 8.33
C ASP A 2 17.24 0.13 7.41
N VAL A 3 16.74 -0.97 6.87
CA VAL A 3 15.61 -0.98 5.94
C VAL A 3 14.33 -1.25 6.71
N TYR A 4 13.43 -0.28 6.71
CA TYR A 4 12.11 -0.47 7.29
C TYR A 4 11.10 -0.88 6.22
N LEU A 5 10.33 -1.92 6.53
CA LEU A 5 9.38 -2.58 5.65
C LEU A 5 7.95 -2.12 5.97
N VAL A 6 7.24 -1.65 4.95
CA VAL A 6 5.82 -1.30 5.05
C VAL A 6 5.03 -2.11 4.03
N PRO A 7 4.13 -3.01 4.46
CA PRO A 7 3.23 -3.68 3.54
C PRO A 7 2.21 -2.66 3.02
N ALA A 8 2.12 -2.51 1.69
CA ALA A 8 1.15 -1.62 1.08
C ALA A 8 0.31 -2.38 0.04
N ASN A 9 -0.87 -2.83 0.47
CA ASN A 9 -2.06 -2.96 -0.38
C ASN A 9 -3.34 -3.19 0.45
N GLN A 10 -3.46 -2.53 1.61
CA GLN A 10 -4.68 -2.54 2.44
C GLN A 10 -5.23 -1.12 2.61
N GLY A 11 -5.21 -0.34 1.51
CA GLY A 11 -5.68 1.05 1.48
C GLY A 11 -7.13 1.22 1.00
N GLY A 12 -7.79 0.13 0.59
CA GLY A 12 -9.14 0.16 0.01
C GLY A 12 -10.07 -0.95 0.51
N GLY A 13 -9.74 -1.57 1.64
CA GLY A 13 -10.58 -2.57 2.30
C GLY A 13 -10.64 -2.24 3.78
N GLY A 14 -11.53 -1.31 4.16
CA GLY A 14 -11.88 -1.04 5.55
C GLY A 14 -12.62 -2.24 6.15
N GLY A 15 -11.91 -3.35 6.37
CA GLY A 15 -12.35 -4.43 7.22
C GLY A 15 -12.42 -3.89 8.64
N GLY A 16 -13.63 -3.55 9.08
CA GLY A 16 -13.89 -3.05 10.41
C GLY A 16 -13.39 -4.04 11.46
N ALA A 17 -12.36 -3.65 12.20
CA ALA A 17 -12.09 -4.22 13.52
C ALA A 17 -13.12 -3.65 14.50
N GLY A 18 -14.39 -4.01 14.30
CA GLY A 18 -15.44 -3.81 15.28
C GLY A 18 -15.15 -4.70 16.48
N ARG A 19 -14.69 -4.10 17.57
CA ARG A 19 -14.75 -4.74 18.89
C ARG A 19 -16.22 -5.08 19.16
N GLY A 20 -16.51 -6.37 19.27
CA GLY A 20 -17.87 -6.86 19.47
C GLY A 20 -18.54 -6.28 20.71
N ARG A 21 -19.75 -5.77 20.51
CA ARG A 21 -20.93 -6.15 21.31
C ARG A 21 -22.03 -6.49 20.31
N GLY A 22 -22.53 -7.71 20.41
CA GLY A 22 -23.18 -8.43 19.32
C GLY A 22 -24.57 -7.96 18.92
N ALA A 23 -24.98 -8.44 17.75
CA ALA A 23 -26.31 -8.93 17.41
C ALA A 23 -26.19 -9.65 16.05
N ALA A 24 -26.83 -10.82 15.93
CA ALA A 24 -26.85 -11.63 14.71
C ALA A 24 -28.04 -11.21 13.78
N PRO A 25 -28.30 -11.91 12.66
CA PRO A 25 -28.10 -11.44 11.29
C PRO A 25 -29.41 -11.10 10.54
N THR A 26 -29.37 -10.21 9.54
CA THR A 26 -30.41 -10.18 8.49
C THR A 26 -29.82 -9.71 7.14
N ASP A 27 -29.79 -10.65 6.19
CA ASP A 27 -30.30 -10.60 4.82
C ASP A 27 -29.89 -9.48 3.83
N GLY A 28 -29.38 -9.94 2.67
CA GLY A 28 -29.66 -9.35 1.35
C GLY A 28 -28.72 -8.23 0.88
N ALA A 29 -27.92 -8.50 -0.15
CA ALA A 29 -27.10 -7.52 -0.88
C ALA A 29 -27.95 -6.35 -1.48
N PRO A 30 -27.38 -5.17 -1.80
CA PRO A 30 -26.55 -5.04 -3.01
C PRO A 30 -25.33 -4.10 -2.88
N ALA A 31 -24.41 -4.25 -3.84
CA ALA A 31 -23.20 -3.44 -4.02
C ALA A 31 -23.49 -1.93 -4.09
N THR A 32 -22.77 -1.15 -3.28
CA THR A 32 -22.78 0.33 -3.39
C THR A 32 -21.72 0.78 -4.40
N PRO A 33 -22.06 1.60 -5.42
CA PRO A 33 -21.14 2.03 -6.48
C PRO A 33 -20.08 3.02 -5.97
N PRO A 34 -18.98 3.27 -6.71
CA PRO A 34 -17.86 4.08 -6.23
C PRO A 34 -18.24 5.55 -6.18
N ALA A 35 -18.36 6.11 -4.96
CA ALA A 35 -18.55 7.53 -4.75
C ALA A 35 -17.24 8.29 -5.09
N GLY A 36 -17.38 9.33 -5.91
CA GLY A 36 -16.31 9.99 -6.64
C GLY A 36 -15.18 10.60 -5.80
N ALA A 37 -14.02 10.73 -6.46
CA ALA A 37 -12.84 11.40 -5.97
C ALA A 37 -13.10 12.90 -5.74
N GLY A 38 -13.59 13.24 -4.55
CA GLY A 38 -13.62 14.61 -4.08
C GLY A 38 -12.19 15.14 -3.97
N ARG A 39 -11.82 16.08 -4.85
CA ARG A 39 -10.66 16.98 -4.68
C ARG A 39 -10.93 17.93 -3.50
N GLY A 40 -10.94 17.38 -2.29
CA GLY A 40 -10.93 18.16 -1.08
C GLY A 40 -9.50 18.51 -0.71
N ARG A 41 -9.17 19.80 -0.61
CA ARG A 41 -8.01 20.31 0.14
C ARG A 41 -8.26 20.02 1.63
N GLY A 42 -8.16 18.74 2.01
CA GLY A 42 -8.57 18.24 3.31
C GLY A 42 -7.40 18.13 4.26
N GLY A 43 -7.14 19.19 5.04
CA GLY A 43 -6.48 19.05 6.33
C GLY A 43 -7.39 18.25 7.27
N GLY A 44 -7.29 16.92 7.21
CA GLY A 44 -8.20 16.01 7.89
C GLY A 44 -7.55 15.37 9.11
N GLY A 45 -7.83 15.91 10.29
CA GLY A 45 -7.63 15.27 11.59
C GLY A 45 -8.60 14.10 11.82
N GLY A 46 -8.73 13.21 10.85
CA GLY A 46 -9.39 11.91 10.99
C GLY A 46 -8.37 10.85 11.39
N ASN A 47 -8.81 9.78 12.06
CA ASN A 47 -7.96 8.65 12.45
C ASN A 47 -7.48 7.90 11.19
N ARG A 48 -6.42 8.41 10.55
CA ARG A 48 -5.75 7.77 9.39
C ARG A 48 -5.20 6.43 9.81
N SER A 49 -5.18 5.47 8.89
CA SER A 49 -4.56 4.16 9.13
C SER A 49 -3.12 4.33 9.63
N VAL A 50 -2.64 3.39 10.45
CA VAL A 50 -1.25 3.40 10.97
C VAL A 50 -0.25 3.53 9.82
N VAL A 51 -0.52 2.81 8.72
CA VAL A 51 0.25 2.88 7.48
C VAL A 51 0.19 4.28 6.84
N GLY A 52 -1.00 4.90 6.74
CA GLY A 52 -1.15 6.25 6.20
C GLY A 52 -0.48 7.33 7.05
N ARG A 53 -0.48 7.16 8.38
CA ARG A 53 0.28 8.02 9.31
C ARG A 53 1.78 7.86 9.09
N HIS A 54 2.27 6.63 8.95
CA HIS A 54 3.67 6.34 8.68
C HIS A 54 4.15 6.98 7.38
N PHE A 55 3.42 6.81 6.27
CA PHE A 55 3.75 7.46 5.00
C PHE A 55 3.85 8.98 5.13
N THR A 56 2.97 9.59 5.92
CA THR A 56 3.03 11.05 6.13
C THR A 56 4.26 11.46 6.91
N MET A 57 4.59 10.73 7.98
CA MET A 57 5.79 10.99 8.77
C MET A 57 7.05 10.83 7.91
N ALA A 58 7.12 9.76 7.12
CA ALA A 58 8.27 9.47 6.28
C ALA A 58 8.48 10.51 5.17
N ASN A 59 7.39 10.96 4.54
CA ASN A 59 7.43 12.02 3.53
C ASN A 59 7.88 13.36 4.14
N LEU A 60 7.37 13.73 5.32
CA LEU A 60 7.76 14.96 6.01
C LEU A 60 9.22 14.95 6.49
N ALA A 61 9.73 13.77 6.85
CA ALA A 61 11.13 13.59 7.21
C ALA A 61 12.06 13.39 6.00
N CYS A 62 11.52 13.43 4.77
CA CYS A 62 12.25 13.24 3.53
C CYS A 62 13.05 11.93 3.48
N TYR A 63 12.54 10.85 4.10
CA TYR A 63 13.20 9.56 4.01
C TYR A 63 13.13 9.01 2.59
N PRO A 64 14.25 8.55 2.01
CA PRO A 64 14.22 7.87 0.73
C PRO A 64 13.41 6.58 0.82
N ALA A 65 12.58 6.34 -0.20
CA ALA A 65 11.66 5.22 -0.25
C ALA A 65 11.66 4.53 -1.61
N LEU A 66 11.58 3.20 -1.62
CA LEU A 66 11.46 2.38 -2.82
C LEU A 66 10.28 1.43 -2.68
N ASN A 67 9.32 1.50 -3.60
CA ASN A 67 8.19 0.57 -3.66
C ASN A 67 8.44 -0.51 -4.72
N VAL A 68 8.21 -1.77 -4.36
CA VAL A 68 8.35 -2.91 -5.28
C VAL A 68 7.13 -3.81 -5.22
N VAL A 69 6.87 -4.52 -6.32
CA VAL A 69 5.83 -5.56 -6.37
C VAL A 69 6.28 -6.75 -5.54
N ASN A 70 5.38 -7.28 -4.70
CA ASN A 70 5.61 -8.46 -3.88
C ASN A 70 4.53 -9.52 -4.18
N GLY A 71 4.42 -9.89 -5.45
CA GLY A 71 3.43 -10.84 -5.94
C GLY A 71 2.13 -10.21 -6.42
N PHE A 72 1.14 -11.07 -6.61
CA PHE A 72 -0.17 -10.72 -7.17
C PHE A 72 -1.27 -11.42 -6.40
N THR A 73 -2.45 -10.83 -6.32
CA THR A 73 -3.66 -11.48 -5.82
C THR A 73 -4.10 -12.60 -6.78
N GLU A 74 -5.02 -13.45 -6.34
CA GLU A 74 -5.68 -14.44 -7.20
C GLU A 74 -6.36 -13.81 -8.42
N THR A 75 -6.87 -12.59 -8.27
CA THR A 75 -7.47 -11.79 -9.36
C THR A 75 -6.44 -11.11 -10.27
N GLY A 76 -5.15 -11.30 -10.02
CA GLY A 76 -4.07 -10.76 -10.84
C GLY A 76 -3.66 -9.32 -10.51
N THR A 77 -4.19 -8.71 -9.44
CA THR A 77 -3.81 -7.36 -8.99
C THR A 77 -2.44 -7.37 -8.32
N PRO A 78 -1.51 -6.47 -8.68
CA PRO A 78 -0.19 -6.41 -8.04
C PRO A 78 -0.30 -6.05 -6.55
N LEU A 79 0.41 -6.81 -5.71
CA LEU A 79 0.67 -6.49 -4.32
C LEU A 79 2.01 -5.76 -4.23
N ASN A 80 2.19 -4.90 -3.23
CA ASN A 80 3.45 -4.17 -3.08
C ASN A 80 3.96 -4.08 -1.64
N ILE A 81 5.24 -3.76 -1.55
CA ILE A 81 5.98 -3.52 -0.32
C ILE A 81 6.83 -2.26 -0.54
N THR A 82 6.87 -1.38 0.46
CA THR A 82 7.75 -0.20 0.47
C THR A 82 8.90 -0.39 1.45
N PHE A 83 10.11 -0.12 0.96
CA PHE A 83 11.35 -0.05 1.72
C PHE A 83 11.74 1.41 1.95
N TYR A 84 12.22 1.72 3.14
CA TYR A 84 12.82 3.01 3.47
C TYR A 84 14.29 2.87 3.78
N ALA A 85 15.09 3.85 3.40
CA ALA A 85 16.49 3.97 3.80
C ALA A 85 16.70 5.18 4.71
N ARG A 86 17.88 5.23 5.33
CA ARG A 86 18.33 6.43 6.06
C ARG A 86 18.60 7.59 5.09
N PRO A 87 18.64 8.85 5.55
CA PRO A 87 19.01 9.97 4.71
C PRO A 87 20.36 9.72 4.02
N PHE A 88 20.43 9.99 2.71
CA PHE A 88 21.61 9.75 1.86
C PHE A 88 21.99 8.26 1.65
N GLY A 89 21.07 7.33 1.92
CA GLY A 89 21.24 5.88 1.75
C GLY A 89 20.67 5.31 0.45
N GLU A 90 20.43 6.12 -0.58
CA GLU A 90 19.72 5.72 -1.80
C GLU A 90 20.49 4.72 -2.65
N ALA A 91 21.82 4.81 -2.68
CA ALA A 91 22.65 3.91 -3.47
C ALA A 91 22.46 2.45 -3.03
N GLU A 92 22.42 2.22 -1.71
CA GLU A 92 22.25 0.91 -1.11
C GLU A 92 20.80 0.42 -1.24
N LEU A 93 19.82 1.33 -1.11
CA LEU A 93 18.40 1.05 -1.35
C LEU A 93 18.14 0.58 -2.79
N LEU A 94 18.76 1.23 -3.77
CA LEU A 94 18.63 0.87 -5.18
C LEU A 94 19.38 -0.41 -5.53
N ALA A 95 20.57 -0.63 -4.98
CA ALA A 95 21.30 -1.89 -5.14
C ALA A 95 20.48 -3.07 -4.61
N PHE A 96 19.87 -2.91 -3.43
CA PHE A 96 18.94 -3.89 -2.87
C PHE A 96 17.71 -4.08 -3.75
N GLY A 97 17.10 -2.99 -4.22
CA GLY A 97 15.96 -3.02 -5.13
C GLY A 97 16.23 -3.80 -6.41
N LYS A 98 17.42 -3.62 -7.01
CA LYS A 98 17.84 -4.36 -8.21
C LYS A 98 17.99 -5.85 -7.93
N ALA A 99 18.67 -6.22 -6.83
CA ALA A 99 18.82 -7.60 -6.43
C ALA A 99 17.46 -8.28 -6.18
N TYR A 100 16.53 -7.57 -5.52
CA TYR A 100 15.16 -8.05 -5.29
C TYR A 100 14.39 -8.23 -6.61
N GLN A 101 14.50 -7.25 -7.52
CA GLN A 101 13.84 -7.28 -8.82
C GLN A 101 14.33 -8.47 -9.67
N ASP A 102 15.63 -8.73 -9.67
CA ASP A 102 16.26 -9.83 -10.42
C ASP A 102 15.85 -11.20 -9.86
N ALA A 103 15.79 -11.31 -8.52
CA ALA A 103 15.39 -12.55 -7.87
C ALA A 103 13.88 -12.85 -8.01
N SER A 104 13.04 -11.81 -8.02
CA SER A 104 11.57 -11.98 -8.02
C SER A 104 10.96 -12.11 -9.41
N GLY A 105 11.53 -11.45 -10.44
CA GLY A 105 11.04 -11.51 -11.81
C GLY A 105 9.66 -10.87 -12.04
N PHE A 106 9.02 -10.27 -11.02
CA PHE A 106 7.67 -9.69 -11.14
C PHE A 106 7.58 -8.56 -12.18
N HIS A 107 8.71 -7.91 -12.44
CA HIS A 107 8.84 -6.85 -13.45
C HIS A 107 8.64 -7.33 -14.90
N LEU A 108 8.66 -8.64 -15.14
CA LEU A 108 8.41 -9.24 -16.46
C LEU A 108 6.91 -9.43 -16.76
N LYS A 109 6.04 -9.25 -15.76
CA LYS A 109 4.60 -9.37 -15.93
C LYS A 109 4.02 -8.03 -16.34
N HIS A 110 3.51 -7.95 -17.57
CA HIS A 110 2.88 -6.76 -18.13
C HIS A 110 1.36 -6.93 -18.16
N PRO A 111 0.58 -5.88 -17.84
CA PRO A 111 -0.85 -5.90 -18.05
C PRO A 111 -1.16 -5.95 -19.55
N THR A 112 -2.10 -6.80 -19.95
CA THR A 112 -2.65 -6.77 -21.31
C THR A 112 -3.53 -5.52 -21.44
N LEU A 113 -2.94 -4.39 -21.79
CA LEU A 113 -3.70 -3.21 -22.19
C LEU A 113 -4.30 -3.50 -23.57
N LEU A 114 -5.61 -3.79 -23.59
CA LEU A 114 -6.56 -3.77 -24.73
C LEU A 114 -5.96 -3.94 -26.14
N ALA A 115 -6.22 -5.10 -26.77
CA ALA A 115 -6.29 -5.22 -28.23
C ALA A 115 -7.63 -4.65 -28.74
#